data_AF-A0A2M8D2M4-F1
#
_entry.id   AF-A0A2M8D2M4-F1
#
_cell.length_a   1.000
_cell.length_b   1.000
_cell.length_c   1.000
_cell.angle_alpha   90.00
_cell.angle_beta   90.00
_cell.angle_gamma   90.00
#
_symmetry.space_group_name_H-M   'P 1'
#
loop_
_entity.id
_entity.type
_entity.pdbx_description
1 polymer ?
#
loop_
_entity_poly.entity_id
_entity_poly.type
_entity_poly.pdbx_seq_one_letter_code
_entity_poly.pdbx_strand_id
1 'polypeptide(L)'
;MEMNPGNGLLINALISFLVFFISCVVGVKVIREKARGRARIPAISFAMIWFMFGGVYGSVAARTLAAYFEAYRLDQLLFYVDNFFGVMVAPAIMFFVLYFYIKNKNVVNILILFFFVVCIVWWIFDVRAGARRIEVSYWLSEWQMASEKVANFAKYVLYFPTVVAILSLNFMAGRGKSRATRYKVFLSSISITGATFLMMADLLGTSPFVGFAVRVGIMIFCVFGYLSYFPTQGIENWIRKAA
;
A
#
# COMPACT_ATOMS: atom_id res chain seq x y z
N MET A 1 20.69 -30.36 -0.07
CA MET A 1 21.36 -29.04 -0.08
C MET A 1 20.57 -28.15 0.85
N GLU A 2 21.02 -28.02 2.08
CA GLU A 2 20.49 -27.01 3.01
C GLU A 2 20.87 -25.64 2.45
N MET A 3 19.92 -24.99 1.76
CA MET A 3 20.09 -23.60 1.38
C MET A 3 20.15 -22.80 2.68
N ASN A 4 21.31 -22.19 2.94
CA ASN A 4 21.49 -21.26 4.04
C ASN A 4 20.31 -20.26 4.03
N PRO A 5 19.43 -20.24 5.06
CA PRO A 5 18.22 -19.41 5.08
C PRO A 5 18.50 -17.90 4.91
N GLY A 6 19.76 -17.49 4.95
CA GLY A 6 20.18 -16.11 4.95
C GLY A 6 19.93 -15.30 3.65
N ASN A 7 20.11 -15.87 2.46
CA ASN A 7 20.10 -15.04 1.25
C ASN A 7 18.70 -14.61 0.80
N GLY A 8 17.69 -15.46 0.97
CA GLY A 8 16.31 -15.15 0.55
C GLY A 8 15.66 -14.06 1.39
N LEU A 9 15.83 -14.11 2.71
CA LEU A 9 15.35 -13.08 3.64
C LEU A 9 16.00 -11.72 3.35
N LEU A 10 17.31 -11.68 3.07
CA LEU A 10 18.00 -10.44 2.71
C LEU A 10 17.48 -9.85 1.39
N ILE A 11 17.26 -10.69 0.38
CA ILE A 11 16.68 -10.25 -0.91
C ILE A 11 15.26 -9.71 -0.69
N ASN A 12 14.44 -10.41 0.09
CA ASN A 12 13.09 -9.96 0.42
C ASN A 12 13.07 -8.64 1.20
N ALA A 13 14.00 -8.48 2.16
CA ALA A 13 14.19 -7.23 2.89
C ALA A 13 14.58 -6.10 1.94
N LEU A 14 15.49 -6.34 0.99
CA LEU A 14 15.89 -5.37 -0.02
C LEU A 14 14.71 -4.97 -0.93
N ILE A 15 13.94 -5.93 -1.44
CA ILE A 15 12.75 -5.64 -2.26
C ILE A 15 11.74 -4.82 -1.46
N SER A 16 11.45 -5.21 -0.22
CA SER A 16 10.54 -4.48 0.66
C SER A 16 11.06 -3.06 0.96
N PHE A 17 12.37 -2.89 1.12
CA PHE A 17 13.00 -1.59 1.29
C PHE A 17 12.89 -0.72 0.03
N LEU A 18 13.03 -1.29 -1.17
CA LEU A 18 12.81 -0.58 -2.42
C LEU A 18 11.35 -0.12 -2.56
N VAL A 19 10.39 -0.97 -2.20
CA VAL A 19 8.96 -0.58 -2.15
C VAL A 19 8.75 0.60 -1.21
N PHE A 20 9.32 0.56 -0.01
CA PHE A 20 9.31 1.67 0.95
C PHE A 20 9.87 2.95 0.33
N PHE A 21 11.07 2.89 -0.23
CA PHE A 21 11.77 4.05 -0.76
C PHE A 21 11.01 4.67 -1.94
N ILE A 22 10.59 3.87 -2.92
CA ILE A 22 9.82 4.35 -4.08
C ILE A 22 8.53 5.02 -3.61
N SER A 23 7.80 4.39 -2.68
CA SER A 23 6.55 4.93 -2.17
C SER A 23 6.75 6.28 -1.46
N CYS A 24 7.79 6.40 -0.62
CA CYS A 24 8.15 7.66 0.01
C CYS A 24 8.53 8.74 -1.02
N VAL A 25 9.32 8.40 -2.04
CA VAL A 25 9.70 9.34 -3.11
C VAL A 25 8.48 9.84 -3.86
N VAL A 26 7.54 8.95 -4.22
CA VAL A 26 6.28 9.34 -4.86
C VAL A 26 5.48 10.30 -3.98
N GLY A 27 5.26 9.93 -2.71
CA GLY A 27 4.52 10.76 -1.75
C GLY A 27 5.13 12.16 -1.59
N VAL A 28 6.45 12.24 -1.38
CA VAL A 28 7.17 13.52 -1.22
C VAL A 28 7.07 14.38 -2.47
N LYS A 29 7.32 13.81 -3.66
CA LYS A 29 7.26 14.59 -4.90
C LYS A 29 5.85 15.08 -5.22
N VAL A 30 4.82 14.26 -4.98
CA VAL A 30 3.42 14.67 -5.16
C VAL A 30 3.09 15.87 -4.27
N ILE A 31 3.51 15.85 -3.01
CA ILE A 31 3.32 16.98 -2.10
C ILE A 31 4.06 18.22 -2.61
N ARG A 32 5.36 18.09 -2.92
CA ARG A 32 6.17 19.24 -3.32
C ARG A 32 5.69 19.92 -4.60
N GLU A 33 5.31 19.13 -5.60
CA GLU A 33 5.02 19.65 -6.94
C GLU A 33 3.54 19.90 -7.20
N LYS A 34 2.64 19.15 -6.55
CA LYS A 34 1.21 19.15 -6.86
C LYS A 34 0.32 19.64 -5.72
N ALA A 35 0.85 19.82 -4.50
CA ALA A 35 0.06 20.33 -3.37
C ALA A 35 -0.08 21.86 -3.36
N ARG A 36 -0.46 22.47 -4.49
CA ARG A 36 -0.71 23.92 -4.62
C ARG A 36 -2.15 24.19 -5.04
N GLY A 37 -2.75 25.24 -4.46
CA GLY A 37 -4.10 25.69 -4.81
C GLY A 37 -5.18 24.62 -4.61
N ARG A 38 -6.15 24.56 -5.53
CA ARG A 38 -7.33 23.67 -5.44
C ARG A 38 -7.02 22.18 -5.56
N ALA A 39 -5.81 21.80 -6.01
CA ALA A 39 -5.36 20.42 -6.10
C ALA A 39 -4.68 19.90 -4.82
N ARG A 40 -4.55 20.74 -3.78
CA ARG A 40 -3.81 20.41 -2.55
C ARG A 40 -4.34 19.18 -1.84
N ILE A 41 -5.64 19.11 -1.56
CA ILE A 41 -6.20 18.00 -0.78
C ILE A 41 -6.10 16.67 -1.53
N PRO A 42 -6.50 16.55 -2.81
CA PRO A 42 -6.29 15.31 -3.57
C PRO A 42 -4.83 14.87 -3.64
N ALA A 43 -3.89 15.81 -3.76
CA ALA A 43 -2.46 15.51 -3.77
C ALA A 43 -1.98 14.96 -2.41
N ILE A 44 -2.46 15.56 -1.30
CA ILE A 44 -2.18 15.06 0.05
C ILE A 44 -2.77 13.66 0.25
N SER A 45 -4.02 13.43 -0.12
CA SER A 45 -4.67 12.12 -0.03
C SER A 45 -3.89 11.05 -0.81
N PHE A 46 -3.47 11.37 -2.04
CA PHE A 46 -2.67 10.47 -2.86
C PHE A 46 -1.31 10.19 -2.22
N ALA A 47 -0.63 11.21 -1.70
CA ALA A 47 0.64 11.04 -0.99
C ALA A 47 0.48 10.20 0.29
N MET A 48 -0.63 10.36 1.02
CA MET A 48 -0.94 9.54 2.19
C MET A 48 -1.04 8.06 1.84
N ILE A 49 -1.69 7.70 0.73
CA ILE A 49 -1.74 6.31 0.26
C ILE A 49 -0.32 5.75 0.12
N TRP A 50 0.55 6.48 -0.57
CA TRP A 50 1.94 6.05 -0.76
C TRP A 50 2.74 6.00 0.54
N PHE A 51 2.53 6.92 1.48
CA PHE A 51 3.19 6.82 2.78
C PHE A 51 2.69 5.64 3.61
N MET A 52 1.41 5.28 3.53
CA MET A 52 0.90 4.09 4.20
C MET A 52 1.47 2.82 3.57
N PHE A 53 1.50 2.73 2.23
CA PHE A 53 2.22 1.65 1.52
C PHE A 53 3.68 1.58 1.94
N GLY A 54 4.37 2.72 1.96
CA GLY A 54 5.75 2.80 2.41
C GLY A 54 5.92 2.29 3.83
N GLY A 55 5.05 2.72 4.76
CA GLY A 55 5.06 2.28 6.15
C GLY A 55 4.91 0.77 6.30
N VAL A 56 4.01 0.15 5.54
CA VAL A 56 3.87 -1.33 5.49
C VAL A 56 5.21 -1.95 5.10
N TYR A 57 5.73 -1.61 3.92
CA TYR A 57 6.91 -2.31 3.39
C TYR A 57 8.22 -1.92 4.07
N GLY A 58 8.29 -0.75 4.69
CA GLY A 58 9.41 -0.37 5.57
C GLY A 58 9.42 -1.22 6.83
N SER A 59 8.25 -1.46 7.42
CA SER A 59 8.09 -2.36 8.57
C SER A 59 8.37 -3.81 8.19
N VAL A 60 7.88 -4.26 7.01
CA VAL A 60 8.19 -5.59 6.46
C VAL A 60 9.69 -5.76 6.20
N ALA A 61 10.38 -4.75 5.64
CA ALA A 61 11.83 -4.80 5.45
C ALA A 61 12.56 -4.95 6.79
N ALA A 62 12.23 -4.10 7.75
CA ALA A 62 12.85 -4.12 9.08
C ALA A 62 12.57 -5.42 9.82
N ARG A 63 11.35 -5.97 9.76
CA ARG A 63 11.00 -7.23 10.44
C ARG A 63 11.67 -8.44 9.78
N THR A 64 11.80 -8.42 8.45
CA THR A 64 12.52 -9.47 7.72
C THR A 64 14.01 -9.46 8.09
N LEU A 65 14.62 -8.28 8.25
CA LEU A 65 15.97 -8.15 8.80
C LEU A 65 16.05 -8.62 10.26
N ALA A 66 15.08 -8.26 11.10
CA ALA A 66 15.05 -8.72 12.48
C ALA A 66 14.95 -10.25 12.57
N ALA A 67 14.14 -10.88 11.72
CA ALA A 67 14.04 -12.34 11.62
C ALA A 67 15.36 -12.98 11.13
N TYR A 68 16.04 -12.35 10.17
CA TYR A 68 17.36 -12.78 9.70
C TYR A 68 18.42 -12.77 10.82
N PHE A 69 18.39 -11.76 11.70
CA PHE A 69 19.28 -11.67 12.87
C PHE A 69 18.74 -12.40 14.12
N GLU A 70 17.69 -13.23 13.97
CA GLU A 70 17.04 -13.97 15.06
C GLU A 70 16.50 -13.07 16.20
N ALA A 71 16.33 -11.78 15.94
CA ALA A 71 15.78 -10.79 16.86
C ALA A 71 14.24 -10.85 16.89
N TYR A 72 13.68 -11.99 17.29
CA TYR A 72 12.25 -12.29 17.10
C TYR A 72 11.29 -11.37 17.85
N ARG A 73 11.70 -10.79 18.98
CA ARG A 73 10.90 -9.78 19.69
C ARG A 73 10.75 -8.50 18.86
N LEU A 74 11.80 -8.12 18.13
CA LEU A 74 11.78 -6.98 17.23
C LEU A 74 10.96 -7.29 15.98
N ASP A 75 11.09 -8.50 15.42
CA ASP A 75 10.23 -8.97 14.32
C ASP A 75 8.74 -8.90 14.70
N GLN A 76 8.37 -9.39 15.89
CA GLN A 76 6.98 -9.29 16.39
C GLN A 76 6.50 -7.86 16.54
N LEU A 77 7.32 -6.97 17.12
CA LEU A 77 6.97 -5.56 17.26
C LEU A 77 6.70 -4.93 15.90
N LEU A 78 7.59 -5.19 14.93
CA LEU A 78 7.49 -4.66 13.58
C LEU A 78 6.34 -5.29 12.78
N PHE A 79 5.92 -6.51 13.10
CA PHE A 79 4.67 -7.09 12.59
C PHE A 79 3.44 -6.30 13.06
N TYR A 80 3.38 -5.84 14.31
CA TYR A 80 2.27 -4.97 14.73
C TYR A 80 2.29 -3.60 14.03
N VAL A 81 3.48 -3.09 13.70
CA VAL A 81 3.65 -1.84 12.95
C VAL A 81 3.27 -2.04 11.48
N ASP A 82 3.65 -3.15 10.86
CA ASP A 82 3.25 -3.46 9.48
C ASP A 82 1.72 -3.56 9.35
N ASN A 83 1.07 -4.20 10.32
CA ASN A 83 -0.38 -4.36 10.37
C ASN A 83 -1.06 -3.00 10.56
N PHE A 84 -0.53 -2.15 11.44
CA PHE A 84 -1.04 -0.78 11.62
C PHE A 84 -1.12 -0.05 10.29
N PHE A 85 0.00 0.01 9.56
CA PHE A 85 0.03 0.68 8.26
C PHE A 85 -0.90 -0.01 7.26
N GLY A 86 -0.97 -1.34 7.27
CA GLY A 86 -1.82 -2.13 6.38
C GLY A 86 -3.30 -1.78 6.55
N VAL A 87 -3.78 -1.72 7.79
CA VAL A 87 -5.16 -1.31 8.11
C VAL A 87 -5.41 0.16 7.72
N MET A 88 -4.41 1.04 7.85
CA MET A 88 -4.53 2.47 7.51
C MET A 88 -4.47 2.78 6.00
N VAL A 89 -4.12 1.82 5.14
CA VAL A 89 -4.19 2.00 3.67
C VAL A 89 -5.63 2.20 3.20
N ALA A 90 -6.59 1.42 3.72
CA ALA A 90 -8.01 1.54 3.35
C ALA A 90 -8.60 2.95 3.59
N PRO A 91 -8.51 3.55 4.79
CA PRO A 91 -9.04 4.88 5.02
C PRO A 91 -8.35 5.96 4.16
N ALA A 92 -7.06 5.81 3.84
CA ALA A 92 -6.37 6.72 2.93
C ALA A 92 -6.93 6.64 1.49
N ILE A 93 -7.17 5.43 0.98
CA ILE A 93 -7.79 5.20 -0.33
C ILE A 93 -9.23 5.74 -0.35
N MET A 94 -10.00 5.45 0.70
CA MET A 94 -11.36 5.97 0.85
C MET A 94 -11.40 7.50 0.88
N PHE A 95 -10.49 8.13 1.61
CA PHE A 95 -10.38 9.58 1.65
C PHE A 95 -10.20 10.15 0.25
N PHE A 96 -9.26 9.57 -0.51
CA PHE A 96 -9.01 9.97 -1.88
C PHE A 96 -10.28 9.87 -2.73
N VAL A 97 -11.00 8.75 -2.70
CA VAL A 97 -12.20 8.55 -3.52
C VAL A 97 -13.36 9.42 -3.08
N LEU A 98 -13.74 9.41 -1.81
CA LEU A 98 -14.86 10.20 -1.31
C LEU A 98 -14.65 11.70 -1.55
N TYR A 99 -13.41 12.18 -1.49
CA TYR A 99 -13.10 13.56 -1.81
C TYR A 99 -13.39 13.93 -3.26
N PHE A 100 -13.27 13.01 -4.22
CA PHE A 100 -13.64 13.25 -5.62
C PHE A 100 -15.15 13.15 -5.87
N TYR A 101 -15.85 12.23 -5.20
CA TYR A 101 -17.26 11.95 -5.49
C TYR A 101 -18.23 12.84 -4.71
N ILE A 102 -17.93 13.17 -3.46
CA ILE A 102 -18.83 13.95 -2.60
C ILE A 102 -18.46 15.43 -2.66
N LYS A 103 -19.44 16.27 -3.03
CA LYS A 103 -19.27 17.73 -3.07
C LYS A 103 -19.15 18.35 -1.68
N ASN A 104 -19.95 17.87 -0.71
CA ASN A 104 -19.93 18.37 0.66
C ASN A 104 -18.72 17.82 1.44
N LYS A 105 -17.71 18.68 1.66
CA LYS A 105 -16.45 18.27 2.31
C LYS A 105 -16.58 18.01 3.81
N ASN A 106 -17.57 18.59 4.48
CA ASN A 106 -17.83 18.29 5.89
C ASN A 106 -18.30 16.85 6.06
N VAL A 107 -19.19 16.38 5.18
CA VAL A 107 -19.64 14.98 5.17
C VAL A 107 -18.46 14.03 4.91
N VAL A 108 -17.60 14.35 3.95
CA VAL A 108 -16.37 13.59 3.68
C VAL A 108 -15.52 13.49 4.94
N ASN A 109 -15.20 14.61 5.59
CA ASN A 109 -14.36 14.61 6.79
C ASN A 109 -14.95 13.77 7.93
N ILE A 110 -16.27 13.84 8.16
CA ILE A 110 -16.95 13.04 9.20
C ILE A 110 -16.85 11.54 8.86
N LEU A 111 -17.14 11.16 7.62
CA LEU A 111 -17.08 9.75 7.20
C LEU A 111 -15.64 9.21 7.33
N ILE A 112 -14.64 9.96 6.89
CA ILE A 112 -13.25 9.51 7.01
C ILE A 112 -12.80 9.43 8.48
N LEU A 113 -13.19 10.40 9.32
CA LEU A 113 -12.89 10.33 10.75
C LEU A 113 -13.47 9.07 11.39
N PHE A 114 -14.73 8.75 11.07
CA PHE A 114 -15.38 7.51 11.52
C PHE A 114 -14.60 6.27 11.07
N PHE A 115 -14.20 6.20 9.80
CA PHE A 115 -13.40 5.10 9.28
C PHE A 115 -12.03 4.98 9.96
N PHE A 116 -11.35 6.10 10.22
CA PHE A 116 -10.09 6.10 10.97
C PHE A 116 -10.27 5.57 12.39
N VAL A 117 -11.30 6.03 13.11
CA VAL A 117 -11.58 5.55 14.48
C VAL A 117 -11.85 4.06 14.48
N VAL A 118 -12.68 3.56 13.55
CA VAL A 118 -12.95 2.12 13.41
C VAL A 118 -11.65 1.35 13.16
N CYS A 119 -10.80 1.80 12.24
CA CYS A 119 -9.52 1.17 11.92
C CYS A 119 -8.53 1.18 13.10
N ILE A 120 -8.50 2.25 13.90
CA ILE A 120 -7.64 2.36 15.09
C ILE A 120 -8.13 1.42 16.20
N VAL A 121 -9.42 1.47 16.51
CA VAL A 121 -10.05 0.58 17.50
C VAL A 121 -9.82 -0.87 17.10
N TRP A 122 -9.94 -1.16 15.80
CA TRP A 122 -9.66 -2.45 15.23
C TRP A 122 -8.22 -2.90 15.48
N TRP A 123 -7.24 -2.10 15.06
CA TRP A 123 -5.82 -2.41 15.27
C TRP A 123 -5.48 -2.63 16.75
N ILE A 124 -6.10 -1.88 17.68
CA ILE A 124 -5.92 -2.11 19.12
C ILE A 124 -6.42 -3.51 19.51
N PHE A 125 -7.55 -3.96 18.97
CA PHE A 125 -8.03 -5.33 19.19
C PHE A 125 -7.09 -6.38 18.59
N ASP A 126 -6.52 -6.15 17.40
CA ASP A 126 -5.51 -7.03 16.79
C ASP A 126 -4.29 -7.19 17.70
N VAL A 127 -3.73 -6.07 18.17
CA VAL A 127 -2.58 -6.07 19.08
C VAL A 127 -2.91 -6.79 20.38
N ARG A 128 -4.10 -6.57 20.96
CA ARG A 128 -4.53 -7.22 22.20
C ARG A 128 -4.81 -8.72 22.04
N ALA A 129 -5.32 -9.14 20.88
CA ALA A 129 -5.52 -10.55 20.59
C ALA A 129 -4.18 -11.31 20.56
N GLY A 130 -3.10 -10.61 20.23
CA GLY A 130 -1.76 -11.17 20.17
C GLY A 130 -1.47 -11.83 18.84
N ALA A 131 -0.19 -12.03 18.57
CA ALA A 131 0.32 -12.66 17.36
C ALA A 131 1.16 -13.88 17.75
N ARG A 132 1.03 -14.96 16.98
CA ARG A 132 1.81 -16.17 17.11
C ARG A 132 2.68 -16.33 15.87
N ARG A 133 3.97 -16.58 16.06
CA ARG A 133 4.88 -16.87 14.96
C ARG A 133 4.52 -18.24 14.37
N ILE A 134 4.39 -18.30 13.05
CA ILE A 134 4.16 -19.55 12.33
C ILE A 134 5.52 -20.19 12.03
N GLU A 135 6.32 -19.51 11.20
CA GLU A 135 7.56 -20.04 10.67
C GLU A 135 8.48 -18.91 10.20
N VAL A 136 9.80 -19.13 10.23
CA VAL A 136 10.77 -18.34 9.46
C VAL A 136 11.29 -19.25 8.36
N SER A 137 10.85 -18.97 7.14
CA SER A 137 11.25 -19.69 5.94
C SER A 137 12.43 -19.00 5.25
N TYR A 138 12.96 -19.61 4.18
CA TYR A 138 14.00 -18.99 3.35
C TYR A 138 13.60 -17.62 2.79
N TRP A 139 12.31 -17.38 2.52
CA TRP A 139 11.84 -16.15 1.89
C TRP A 139 11.14 -15.19 2.84
N LEU A 140 10.41 -15.69 3.86
CA LEU A 140 9.51 -14.89 4.69
C LEU A 140 9.65 -15.24 6.18
N SER A 141 9.42 -14.25 7.04
CA SER A 141 8.97 -14.47 8.41
C SER A 141 7.44 -14.36 8.46
N GLU A 142 6.77 -15.36 9.01
CA GLU A 142 5.31 -15.44 9.05
C GLU A 142 4.76 -15.38 10.47
N TRP A 143 3.79 -14.50 10.65
CA TRP A 143 3.06 -14.28 11.90
C TRP A 143 1.57 -14.41 11.64
N GLN A 144 0.88 -15.13 12.51
CA GLN A 144 -0.58 -15.23 12.50
C GLN A 144 -1.16 -14.45 13.67
N MET A 145 -2.22 -13.68 13.41
CA MET A 145 -3.03 -13.15 14.51
C MET A 145 -3.73 -14.30 15.24
N ALA A 146 -3.78 -14.25 16.57
CA ALA A 146 -4.33 -15.33 17.37
C ALA A 146 -5.84 -15.52 17.20
N SER A 147 -6.56 -14.50 16.70
CA SER A 147 -8.00 -14.54 16.46
C SER A 147 -8.31 -14.53 14.97
N GLU A 148 -8.90 -15.62 14.48
CA GLU A 148 -9.30 -15.77 13.08
C GLU A 148 -10.43 -14.82 12.68
N LYS A 149 -11.37 -14.55 13.60
CA LYS A 149 -12.44 -13.56 13.40
C LYS A 149 -11.87 -12.16 13.18
N VAL A 150 -10.77 -11.87 13.88
CA VAL A 150 -10.05 -10.61 13.78
C VAL A 150 -9.31 -10.55 12.43
N ALA A 151 -8.53 -11.58 12.10
CA ALA A 151 -7.90 -11.68 10.78
C ALA A 151 -8.91 -11.54 9.61
N ASN A 152 -10.11 -12.09 9.73
CA ASN A 152 -11.14 -12.05 8.69
C ASN A 152 -11.85 -10.70 8.56
N PHE A 153 -12.12 -9.99 9.66
CA PHE A 153 -12.71 -8.65 9.57
C PHE A 153 -11.73 -7.64 8.96
N ALA A 154 -10.44 -7.72 9.27
CA ALA A 154 -9.41 -6.93 8.59
C ALA A 154 -9.50 -7.15 7.08
N LYS A 155 -9.59 -8.41 6.62
CA LYS A 155 -9.79 -8.75 5.21
C LYS A 155 -11.04 -8.08 4.64
N TYR A 156 -12.22 -8.20 5.26
CA TYR A 156 -13.47 -7.65 4.69
C TYR A 156 -13.54 -6.11 4.70
N VAL A 157 -13.09 -5.47 5.78
CA VAL A 157 -13.07 -4.01 5.91
C VAL A 157 -12.01 -3.37 5.03
N LEU A 158 -10.89 -4.06 4.77
CA LEU A 158 -9.92 -3.65 3.74
C LEU A 158 -10.43 -3.93 2.32
N TYR A 159 -11.11 -5.06 2.08
CA TYR A 159 -11.47 -5.52 0.73
C TYR A 159 -12.55 -4.65 0.07
N PHE A 160 -13.65 -4.41 0.78
CA PHE A 160 -14.82 -3.78 0.18
C PHE A 160 -14.57 -2.32 -0.26
N PRO A 161 -14.02 -1.44 0.60
CA PRO A 161 -13.80 -0.05 0.20
C PRO A 161 -12.69 0.10 -0.85
N THR A 162 -11.69 -0.78 -0.80
CA THR A 162 -10.59 -0.80 -1.77
C THR A 162 -11.09 -1.19 -3.16
N VAL A 163 -11.91 -2.24 -3.28
CA VAL A 163 -12.49 -2.67 -4.56
C VAL A 163 -13.41 -1.59 -5.13
N VAL A 164 -14.26 -0.97 -4.30
CA VAL A 164 -15.11 0.15 -4.72
C VAL A 164 -14.27 1.34 -5.19
N ALA A 165 -13.17 1.63 -4.50
CA ALA A 165 -12.26 2.69 -4.87
C ALA A 165 -11.53 2.42 -6.19
N ILE A 166 -11.09 1.18 -6.41
CA ILE A 166 -10.47 0.69 -7.66
C ILE A 166 -11.43 0.88 -8.84
N LEU A 167 -12.68 0.44 -8.70
CA LEU A 167 -13.69 0.56 -9.74
C LEU A 167 -14.00 2.04 -10.04
N SER A 168 -14.06 2.86 -8.98
CA SER A 168 -14.28 4.31 -9.08
C SER A 168 -13.11 5.01 -9.79
N LEU A 169 -11.87 4.62 -9.49
CA LEU A 169 -10.67 5.18 -10.10
C LEU A 169 -10.54 4.83 -11.59
N ASN A 170 -10.89 3.61 -11.96
CA ASN A 170 -10.94 3.18 -13.37
C ASN A 170 -12.05 3.90 -14.14
N PHE A 171 -13.21 4.11 -13.51
CA PHE A 171 -14.30 4.89 -14.11
C PHE A 171 -13.89 6.35 -14.36
N MET A 172 -13.17 6.97 -13.41
CA MET A 172 -12.63 8.33 -13.59
C MET A 172 -11.58 8.40 -14.71
N ALA A 173 -10.76 7.36 -14.89
CA ALA A 173 -9.78 7.28 -15.99
C ALA A 173 -10.44 7.38 -17.37
N GLY A 174 -11.58 6.69 -17.55
CA GLY A 174 -12.34 6.69 -18.81
C GLY A 174 -12.92 8.05 -19.19
N ARG A 175 -13.08 8.98 -18.23
CA ARG A 175 -13.64 10.32 -18.46
C ARG A 175 -12.59 11.42 -18.68
N GLY A 176 -11.30 11.07 -18.76
CA GLY A 176 -10.23 12.06 -18.94
C GLY A 176 -10.30 12.80 -20.28
N LYS A 177 -10.36 14.14 -20.24
CA LYS A 177 -10.49 14.99 -21.45
C LYS A 177 -9.22 14.98 -22.33
N SER A 178 -8.03 15.12 -21.75
CA SER A 178 -6.76 15.12 -22.49
C SER A 178 -6.02 13.77 -22.38
N ARG A 179 -5.15 13.46 -23.35
CA ARG A 179 -4.31 12.24 -23.31
C ARG A 179 -3.40 12.22 -22.08
N ALA A 180 -2.84 13.36 -21.69
CA ALA A 180 -2.03 13.50 -20.48
C ALA A 180 -2.81 13.14 -19.21
N THR A 181 -4.04 13.64 -19.09
CA THR A 181 -4.91 13.32 -17.95
C THR A 181 -5.33 11.85 -17.96
N ARG A 182 -5.67 11.29 -19.13
CA ARG A 182 -6.00 9.86 -19.27
C ARG A 182 -4.83 8.97 -18.87
N TYR A 183 -3.62 9.24 -19.37
CA TYR A 183 -2.41 8.51 -19.00
C TYR A 183 -2.18 8.53 -17.49
N LYS A 184 -2.19 9.73 -16.90
CA LYS A 184 -1.92 9.91 -15.47
C LYS A 184 -2.94 9.18 -14.60
N VAL A 185 -4.24 9.35 -14.89
CA VAL A 185 -5.30 8.73 -14.09
C VAL A 185 -5.25 7.21 -14.29
N PHE A 186 -5.17 6.72 -15.53
CA PHE A 186 -5.09 5.28 -15.81
C PHE A 186 -3.92 4.60 -15.12
N LEU A 187 -2.71 5.14 -15.27
CA LEU A 187 -1.52 4.51 -14.69
C LEU A 187 -1.51 4.60 -13.15
N SER A 188 -2.02 5.70 -12.59
CA SER A 188 -2.22 5.81 -11.13
C SER A 188 -3.26 4.81 -10.62
N SER A 189 -4.35 4.61 -11.37
CA SER A 189 -5.40 3.64 -11.05
C SER A 189 -4.85 2.23 -11.08
N ILE A 190 -4.15 1.83 -12.14
CA ILE A 190 -3.48 0.52 -12.25
C ILE A 190 -2.50 0.31 -11.11
N SER A 191 -1.68 1.32 -10.82
CA SER A 191 -0.69 1.28 -9.76
C SER A 191 -1.32 1.03 -8.39
N ILE A 192 -2.28 1.87 -7.97
CA ILE A 192 -2.97 1.70 -6.69
C ILE A 192 -3.72 0.37 -6.65
N THR A 193 -4.43 0.03 -7.72
CA THR A 193 -5.22 -1.20 -7.81
C THR A 193 -4.35 -2.45 -7.67
N GLY A 194 -3.30 -2.55 -8.48
CA GLY A 194 -2.40 -3.69 -8.49
C GLY A 194 -1.61 -3.82 -7.20
N ALA A 195 -1.07 -2.70 -6.69
CA ALA A 195 -0.34 -2.71 -5.41
C ALA A 195 -1.25 -3.12 -4.25
N THR A 196 -2.50 -2.62 -4.21
CA THR A 196 -3.41 -2.98 -3.11
C THR A 196 -3.90 -4.42 -3.25
N PHE A 197 -4.25 -4.87 -4.44
CA PHE A 197 -4.66 -6.26 -4.68
C PHE A 197 -3.56 -7.25 -4.26
N LEU A 198 -2.32 -7.00 -4.66
CA LEU A 198 -1.18 -7.83 -4.28
C LEU A 198 -0.86 -7.71 -2.78
N MET A 199 -0.99 -6.53 -2.17
CA MET A 199 -0.88 -6.40 -0.71
C MET A 199 -1.92 -7.25 0.02
N MET A 200 -3.15 -7.37 -0.51
CA MET A 200 -4.15 -8.28 0.04
C MET A 200 -3.71 -9.73 -0.10
N ALA A 201 -3.12 -10.11 -1.24
CA ALA A 201 -2.56 -11.45 -1.43
C ALA A 201 -1.41 -11.74 -0.44
N ASP A 202 -0.55 -10.76 -0.15
CA ASP A 202 0.53 -10.89 0.85
C ASP A 202 -0.05 -11.10 2.27
N LEU A 203 -1.10 -10.36 2.62
CA LEU A 203 -1.78 -10.46 3.93
C LEU A 203 -2.61 -11.74 4.10
N LEU A 204 -3.10 -12.33 3.01
CA LEU A 204 -3.97 -13.51 3.06
C LEU A 204 -3.22 -14.81 3.40
N GLY A 205 -1.89 -14.77 3.46
CA GLY A 205 -1.07 -15.96 3.66
C GLY A 205 -0.98 -16.74 2.36
N THR A 206 0.17 -16.64 1.69
CA THR A 206 0.51 -17.46 0.53
C THR A 206 1.77 -18.25 0.84
N SER A 207 2.13 -19.24 0.02
CA SER A 207 3.39 -19.95 0.25
C SER A 207 4.59 -18.97 0.23
N PRO A 208 5.69 -19.25 0.94
CA PRO A 208 6.78 -18.30 1.09
C PRO A 208 7.33 -17.69 -0.21
N PHE A 209 7.45 -18.50 -1.25
CA PHE A 209 7.88 -18.04 -2.57
C PHE A 209 6.83 -17.15 -3.25
N VAL A 210 5.55 -17.48 -3.09
CA VAL A 210 4.45 -16.66 -3.63
C VAL A 210 4.40 -15.31 -2.92
N GLY A 211 4.56 -15.25 -1.60
CA GLY A 211 4.63 -13.98 -0.87
C GLY A 211 5.80 -13.11 -1.32
N PHE A 212 6.98 -13.70 -1.57
CA PHE A 212 8.10 -12.98 -2.19
C PHE A 212 7.75 -12.45 -3.60
N ALA A 213 7.19 -13.29 -4.47
CA ALA A 213 6.81 -12.89 -5.82
C ALA A 213 5.75 -11.78 -5.83
N VAL A 214 4.79 -11.85 -4.89
CA VAL A 214 3.77 -10.83 -4.66
C VAL A 214 4.44 -9.49 -4.32
N ARG A 215 5.44 -9.46 -3.43
CA ARG A 215 6.18 -8.23 -3.07
C ARG A 215 6.97 -7.65 -4.24
N VAL A 216 7.56 -8.49 -5.09
CA VAL A 216 8.17 -8.04 -6.36
C VAL A 216 7.12 -7.41 -7.27
N GLY A 217 5.94 -8.01 -7.39
CA GLY A 217 4.83 -7.41 -8.14
C GLY A 217 4.41 -6.05 -7.59
N ILE A 218 4.35 -5.90 -6.25
CA ILE A 218 4.02 -4.63 -5.59
C ILE A 218 5.06 -3.56 -5.91
N MET A 219 6.35 -3.91 -5.91
CA MET A 219 7.42 -3.01 -6.34
C MET A 219 7.19 -2.51 -7.77
N ILE A 220 6.81 -3.39 -8.70
CA ILE A 220 6.51 -3.01 -10.09
C ILE A 220 5.35 -2.00 -10.14
N PHE A 221 4.27 -2.23 -9.38
CA PHE A 221 3.16 -1.28 -9.32
C PHE A 221 3.54 0.05 -8.65
N CYS A 222 4.48 0.06 -7.70
CA CYS A 222 5.03 1.30 -7.15
C CYS A 222 5.79 2.10 -8.21
N VAL A 223 6.55 1.42 -9.08
CA VAL A 223 7.21 2.04 -10.24
C VAL A 223 6.18 2.65 -11.20
N PHE A 224 5.06 1.96 -11.46
CA PHE A 224 3.97 2.54 -12.26
C PHE A 224 3.37 3.79 -11.60
N GLY A 225 3.26 3.79 -10.27
CA GLY A 225 2.80 4.96 -9.51
C GLY A 225 3.74 6.15 -9.61
N TYR A 226 5.05 5.88 -9.62
CA TYR A 226 6.05 6.90 -9.92
C TYR A 226 5.91 7.43 -11.35
N LEU A 227 5.84 6.55 -12.35
CA LEU A 227 5.74 6.93 -13.76
C LEU A 227 4.46 7.70 -14.10
N SER A 228 3.37 7.49 -13.36
CA SER A 228 2.11 8.21 -13.61
C SER A 228 2.21 9.71 -13.29
N TYR A 229 3.12 10.10 -12.40
CA TYR A 229 3.39 11.50 -12.07
C TYR A 229 4.69 12.03 -12.68
N PHE A 230 5.67 11.14 -12.90
CA PHE A 230 7.01 11.45 -13.41
C PHE A 230 7.34 10.57 -14.63
N PRO A 231 6.62 10.74 -15.75
CA PRO A 231 6.87 9.98 -16.97
C PRO A 231 8.29 10.25 -17.50
N THR A 232 8.87 9.25 -18.18
CA THR A 232 10.15 9.43 -18.88
C THR A 232 9.97 10.31 -20.12
N GLN A 233 11.05 10.91 -20.63
CA GLN A 233 11.01 11.78 -21.83
C GLN A 233 10.34 11.10 -23.04
N GLY A 234 10.56 9.79 -23.23
CA GLY A 234 9.89 9.03 -24.29
C GLY A 234 8.37 9.00 -24.15
N ILE A 235 7.88 8.79 -22.92
CA ILE A 235 6.44 8.81 -22.61
C ILE A 235 5.89 10.23 -22.75
N GLU A 236 6.61 11.25 -22.26
CA GLU A 236 6.21 12.65 -22.41
C GLU A 236 6.05 13.05 -23.88
N ASN A 237 7.00 12.66 -24.74
CA ASN A 237 6.95 12.94 -26.17
C ASN A 237 5.74 12.25 -26.85
N TRP A 238 5.43 11.02 -26.47
CA TRP A 238 4.24 10.30 -26.97
C TRP A 238 2.92 10.95 -26.52
N ILE A 239 2.86 11.46 -25.28
CA ILE A 239 1.69 12.20 -24.78
C ILE A 239 1.50 13.50 -25.55
N ARG A 240 2.58 14.23 -25.86
CA ARG A 240 2.55 15.53 -26.55
C ARG A 240 2.21 15.43 -28.04
N LYS A 241 2.64 14.39 -28.75
CA LYS A 241 2.41 14.20 -30.20
C LYS A 241 0.93 14.10 -30.64
N ALA A 242 -0.02 14.05 -29.71
CA ALA A 242 -1.45 13.94 -30.00
C ALA A 242 -2.32 14.96 -29.25
N ALA A 243 -1.68 15.99 -28.68
CA ALA A 243 -2.34 17.20 -28.16
C ALA A 243 -2.31 18.28 -29.24
#